data_AF-A0A3R8U0E2-F1
#
_entry.id   AF-A0A3R8U0E2-F1
#
_cell.length_a   1.000
_cell.length_b   1.000
_cell.length_c   1.000
_cell.angle_alpha   90.00
_cell.angle_beta   90.00
_cell.angle_gamma   90.00
#
_symmetry.space_group_name_H-M   'P 1'
#
loop_
_entity.id
_entity.type
_entity.pdbx_description
1 polymer ?
#
loop_
_entity_poly.entity_id
_entity_poly.type
_entity_poly.pdbx_seq_one_letter_code
_entity_poly.pdbx_strand_id
1 'polypeptide(L)'
;MKKCVLALAVVSASGLVPQAFAHELAYSKKDDIKVEVPGEATTWCKPDVELTLVRPVWDNPTLLNGLLSKLPVILTKDCAAARVTWKAVDANGSLYANGAGNATNLGVVTLAAAPVAAAPQAAAPKPVEPPAVPAPTPAPAATPAPVAQPAVVVEPQAPAPVIGQPAAPAPKPVVEGPAAPAQPAAPVAQAAPVSADYGRSLVINHPSLIQISDASGCKWVIGKAALDNGDSSLAFTSTPAMPCPASGFAEGSFDRLRWSIPNTYRGDNWNRVYAHGSGLLFNQRSADAVKDKALSYLSPKADQALFLLGELPARQMKVYLAFQRGTYGVLGPFNNDPYYVVITGDERFALDVTEYKRAALEIFQLIKATSPSTTSQENLFIAKSFEALYPVNGWGDDKDKIVRSRIGENRGQFFFDVQDGTNYAARREEQRKREERRVQEQQAQVHTQVLARYEQLKAGMKEFEGRETQALAGMAGIQVRFDSPLALQNPDSSRKTASMMVHVTGKIGDYVEIDFPAHGRLVSDVDLKEAWYVFPVANMTPYLPLEDGRAIPTFRVYSVGEPQACQQDLCADQVSFGAVLAKEFPGAGIDFNWTPDVSQQYVNAWKSASAQIW
;
A
#
# COMPACT_ATOMS: atom_id res chain seq x y z
N MET A 1 -22.02 -33.39 -4.44
CA MET A 1 -23.10 -32.86 -5.32
C MET A 1 -23.51 -31.50 -4.77
N LYS A 2 -23.11 -30.39 -5.42
CA LYS A 2 -23.96 -29.51 -6.27
C LYS A 2 -25.15 -28.94 -5.46
N LYS A 3 -25.36 -27.63 -5.29
CA LYS A 3 -25.14 -26.47 -6.18
C LYS A 3 -25.16 -25.17 -5.35
N CYS A 4 -24.36 -24.17 -5.72
CA CYS A 4 -24.81 -22.77 -5.69
C CYS A 4 -24.23 -22.06 -6.91
N VAL A 5 -25.13 -21.53 -7.73
CA VAL A 5 -24.89 -20.75 -8.94
C VAL A 5 -24.90 -19.28 -8.54
N LEU A 6 -23.97 -18.48 -9.04
CA LEU A 6 -24.21 -17.05 -9.22
C LEU A 6 -23.47 -16.58 -10.48
N ALA A 7 -24.28 -16.11 -11.42
CA ALA A 7 -23.89 -15.63 -12.73
C ALA A 7 -23.24 -14.25 -12.63
N LEU A 8 -22.17 -14.04 -13.40
CA LEU A 8 -21.55 -12.74 -13.63
C LEU A 8 -22.00 -12.24 -15.00
N ALA A 9 -22.70 -11.11 -15.01
CA ALA A 9 -23.06 -10.35 -16.20
C ALA A 9 -22.04 -9.23 -16.44
N VAL A 10 -21.72 -9.07 -17.72
CA VAL A 10 -20.68 -8.24 -18.36
C VAL A 10 -20.97 -6.74 -18.26
N VAL A 11 -19.96 -5.90 -18.02
CA VAL A 11 -19.81 -4.61 -18.74
C VAL A 11 -18.33 -4.31 -19.02
N SER A 12 -18.10 -4.05 -20.29
CA SER A 12 -16.88 -3.68 -21.00
C SER A 12 -16.41 -2.23 -20.78
N ALA A 13 -15.13 -2.03 -21.09
CA ALA A 13 -14.53 -0.87 -21.78
C ALA A 13 -13.54 0.00 -20.97
N SER A 14 -12.31 0.03 -21.53
CA SER A 14 -11.35 1.15 -21.51
C SER A 14 -10.38 1.28 -20.32
N GLY A 15 -9.29 0.50 -20.40
CA GLY A 15 -7.93 1.06 -20.52
C GLY A 15 -7.29 1.76 -19.33
N LEU A 16 -6.80 0.99 -18.36
CA LEU A 16 -5.60 1.29 -17.55
C LEU A 16 -4.97 -0.07 -17.18
N VAL A 17 -3.66 -0.22 -17.40
CA VAL A 17 -2.91 -1.45 -17.08
C VAL A 17 -3.00 -1.69 -15.57
N PRO A 18 -3.57 -2.81 -15.09
CA PRO A 18 -3.65 -3.08 -13.67
C PRO A 18 -2.24 -3.34 -13.13
N GLN A 19 -1.87 -2.70 -12.01
CA GLN A 19 -0.75 -3.18 -11.20
C GLN A 19 -1.12 -4.57 -10.69
N ALA A 20 -0.66 -5.58 -11.43
CA ALA A 20 -0.88 -6.96 -11.11
C ALA A 20 -0.22 -7.25 -9.75
N PHE A 21 -1.01 -7.78 -8.81
CA PHE A 21 -0.47 -8.45 -7.63
C PHE A 21 0.59 -9.44 -8.11
N ALA A 22 1.85 -9.27 -7.69
CA ALA A 22 2.92 -10.18 -8.08
C ALA A 22 2.87 -11.41 -7.15
N HIS A 23 2.61 -12.58 -7.72
CA HIS A 23 2.66 -13.85 -7.02
C HIS A 23 4.07 -14.46 -7.12
N GLU A 24 4.60 -14.92 -5.99
CA GLU A 24 5.89 -15.60 -5.92
C GLU A 24 5.74 -17.03 -6.43
N LEU A 25 6.29 -17.32 -7.61
CA LEU A 25 6.26 -18.64 -8.25
C LEU A 25 7.30 -19.60 -7.64
N ALA A 26 8.46 -19.08 -7.27
CA ALA A 26 9.53 -19.86 -6.66
C ALA A 26 10.50 -18.97 -5.88
N TYR A 27 11.06 -19.51 -4.80
CA TYR A 27 12.11 -18.89 -4.01
C TYR A 27 13.25 -19.86 -3.74
N SER A 28 14.48 -19.45 -4.07
CA SER A 28 15.71 -20.15 -3.67
C SER A 28 16.34 -19.41 -2.49
N LYS A 29 16.26 -20.01 -1.30
CA LYS A 29 16.95 -19.51 -0.10
C LYS A 29 18.48 -19.64 -0.19
N LYS A 30 18.98 -20.59 -0.98
CA LYS A 30 20.42 -20.82 -1.18
C LYS A 30 21.07 -19.77 -2.07
N ASP A 31 20.31 -19.29 -3.07
CA ASP A 31 20.83 -18.37 -4.09
C ASP A 31 20.25 -16.94 -3.95
N ASP A 32 19.40 -16.68 -2.94
CA ASP A 32 18.65 -15.43 -2.73
C ASP A 32 17.92 -14.93 -3.99
N ILE A 33 17.24 -15.85 -4.67
CA ILE A 33 16.48 -15.54 -5.90
C ILE A 33 14.99 -15.71 -5.64
N LYS A 34 14.23 -14.66 -5.95
CA LYS A 34 12.76 -14.69 -6.02
C LYS A 34 12.31 -14.64 -7.47
N VAL A 35 11.32 -15.47 -7.81
CA VAL A 35 10.70 -15.50 -9.13
C VAL A 35 9.26 -15.07 -8.97
N GLU A 36 8.89 -13.94 -9.56
CA GLU A 36 7.57 -13.33 -9.43
C GLU A 36 6.83 -13.32 -10.76
N VAL A 37 5.51 -13.55 -10.73
CA VAL A 37 4.60 -13.47 -11.88
C VAL A 37 3.42 -12.56 -11.58
N PRO A 38 2.89 -11.81 -12.55
CA PRO A 38 1.70 -10.99 -12.37
C PRO A 38 0.43 -11.86 -12.28
N GLY A 39 -0.32 -11.73 -11.19
CA GLY A 39 -1.60 -12.40 -10.95
C GLY A 39 -1.69 -13.08 -9.59
N GLU A 40 -2.83 -13.72 -9.30
CA GLU A 40 -3.00 -14.54 -8.10
C GLU A 40 -2.57 -15.99 -8.37
N ALA A 41 -2.33 -16.78 -7.31
CA ALA A 41 -1.84 -18.16 -7.39
C ALA A 41 -2.65 -19.10 -8.32
N THR A 42 -3.93 -18.78 -8.55
CA THR A 42 -4.84 -19.56 -9.41
C THR A 42 -5.06 -18.96 -10.81
N THR A 43 -4.52 -17.76 -11.11
CA THR A 43 -4.80 -17.00 -12.34
C THR A 43 -3.56 -16.45 -13.04
N TRP A 44 -2.36 -16.75 -12.53
CA TRP A 44 -1.09 -16.28 -13.10
C TRP A 44 -0.75 -16.94 -14.44
N CYS A 45 -1.17 -18.19 -14.68
CA CYS A 45 -0.94 -18.86 -15.95
C CYS A 45 -1.86 -18.31 -17.05
N LYS A 46 -1.30 -17.43 -17.89
CA LYS A 46 -1.95 -16.81 -19.06
C LYS A 46 -1.20 -17.21 -20.34
N PRO A 47 -1.77 -17.00 -21.55
CA PRO A 47 -1.08 -17.29 -22.81
C PRO A 47 0.26 -16.56 -22.96
N ASP A 48 0.37 -15.37 -22.38
CA ASP A 48 1.61 -14.59 -22.26
C ASP A 48 1.89 -14.34 -20.77
N VAL A 49 3.05 -14.77 -20.28
CA VAL A 49 3.48 -14.66 -18.87
C VAL A 49 4.74 -13.82 -18.79
N GLU A 50 4.74 -12.82 -17.91
CA GLU A 50 5.92 -12.01 -17.60
C GLU A 50 6.53 -12.47 -16.27
N LEU A 51 7.79 -12.91 -16.27
CA LEU A 51 8.53 -13.31 -15.08
C LEU A 51 9.49 -12.21 -14.64
N THR A 52 9.55 -11.95 -13.34
CA THR A 52 10.56 -11.08 -12.73
C THR A 52 11.43 -11.89 -11.79
N LEU A 53 12.74 -11.95 -12.07
CA LEU A 53 13.75 -12.62 -11.28
C LEU A 53 14.45 -11.57 -10.42
N VAL A 54 14.21 -11.57 -9.11
CA VAL A 54 14.73 -10.57 -8.16
C VAL A 54 15.84 -11.19 -7.33
N ARG A 55 16.98 -10.50 -7.25
CA ARG A 55 18.13 -10.86 -6.40
C ARG A 55 18.76 -9.59 -5.81
N PRO A 56 19.40 -9.63 -4.63
CA PRO A 56 20.08 -8.46 -4.06
C PRO A 56 21.09 -7.80 -5.00
N VAL A 57 21.96 -8.60 -5.62
CA VAL A 57 22.95 -8.17 -6.62
C VAL A 57 23.09 -9.28 -7.67
N TRP A 58 23.04 -8.91 -8.95
CA TRP A 58 23.36 -9.81 -10.05
C TRP A 58 24.83 -9.64 -10.47
N ASP A 59 25.66 -10.60 -10.08
CA ASP A 59 27.11 -10.62 -10.30
C ASP A 59 27.61 -11.88 -11.01
N ASN A 60 26.75 -12.90 -11.17
CA ASN A 60 27.15 -14.20 -11.67
C ASN A 60 26.24 -14.71 -12.82
N PRO A 61 26.73 -14.72 -14.08
CA PRO A 61 25.96 -15.20 -15.23
C PRO A 61 25.69 -16.71 -15.18
N THR A 62 26.51 -17.48 -14.45
CA THR A 62 26.33 -18.93 -14.28
C THR A 62 25.10 -19.25 -13.45
N LEU A 63 24.78 -18.42 -12.44
CA LEU A 63 23.58 -18.58 -11.61
C LEU A 63 22.31 -18.27 -12.40
N LEU A 64 22.34 -17.24 -13.24
CA LEU A 64 21.22 -16.92 -14.13
C LEU A 64 20.97 -18.06 -15.13
N ASN A 65 22.01 -18.59 -15.77
CA ASN A 65 21.89 -19.73 -16.68
C ASN A 65 21.39 -21.01 -15.97
N GLY A 66 21.88 -21.25 -14.74
CA GLY A 66 21.40 -22.35 -13.89
C GLY A 66 19.92 -22.22 -13.53
N LEU A 67 19.43 -21.01 -13.30
CA LEU A 67 18.01 -20.75 -13.03
C LEU A 67 17.15 -20.93 -14.29
N LEU A 68 17.60 -20.39 -15.42
CA LEU A 68 16.88 -20.47 -16.70
C LEU A 68 16.77 -21.90 -17.23
N SER A 69 17.66 -22.80 -16.84
CA SER A 69 17.55 -24.24 -17.15
C SER A 69 16.57 -25.00 -16.25
N LYS A 70 16.27 -24.49 -15.05
CA LYS A 70 15.34 -25.13 -14.09
C LYS A 70 13.91 -24.61 -14.19
N LEU A 71 13.74 -23.33 -14.53
CA LEU A 71 12.43 -22.69 -14.67
C LEU A 71 11.48 -23.41 -15.66
N PRO A 72 11.95 -23.94 -16.82
CA PRO A 72 11.10 -24.72 -17.71
C PRO A 72 10.46 -25.94 -17.06
N VAL A 73 11.09 -26.56 -16.05
CA VAL A 73 10.50 -27.71 -15.32
C VAL A 73 9.27 -27.31 -14.51
N ILE A 74 9.29 -26.10 -13.94
CA ILE A 74 8.17 -25.53 -13.18
C ILE A 74 7.08 -25.04 -14.14
N LEU A 75 7.48 -24.34 -15.20
CA LEU A 75 6.56 -23.76 -16.19
C LEU A 75 5.84 -24.83 -17.02
N THR A 76 6.48 -25.96 -17.34
CA THR A 76 5.82 -27.07 -18.05
C THR A 76 4.78 -27.80 -17.20
N LYS A 77 4.93 -27.79 -15.88
CA LYS A 77 3.98 -28.42 -14.96
C LYS A 77 2.70 -27.59 -14.79
N ASP A 78 2.86 -26.28 -14.63
CA ASP A 78 1.77 -25.40 -14.23
C ASP A 78 1.28 -24.48 -15.36
N CYS A 79 2.03 -24.34 -16.47
CA CYS A 79 1.69 -23.43 -17.57
C CYS A 79 2.31 -23.79 -18.95
N ALA A 80 2.11 -25.03 -19.42
CA ALA A 80 2.79 -25.59 -20.59
C ALA A 80 2.57 -24.86 -21.94
N ALA A 81 1.50 -24.07 -22.09
CA ALA A 81 1.12 -23.41 -23.35
C ALA A 81 1.53 -21.92 -23.43
N ALA A 82 2.23 -21.39 -22.42
CA ALA A 82 2.53 -19.96 -22.34
C ALA A 82 3.78 -19.54 -23.14
N ARG A 83 3.69 -18.37 -23.77
CA ARG A 83 4.84 -17.54 -24.14
C ARG A 83 5.34 -16.83 -22.91
N VAL A 84 6.64 -16.82 -22.72
CA VAL A 84 7.25 -16.35 -21.48
C VAL A 84 8.24 -15.24 -21.79
N THR A 85 8.02 -14.05 -21.26
CA THR A 85 9.01 -12.98 -21.20
C THR A 85 9.56 -12.92 -19.78
N TRP A 86 10.85 -12.65 -19.62
CA TRP A 86 11.45 -12.59 -18.29
C TRP A 86 12.48 -11.48 -18.19
N LYS A 87 12.60 -10.90 -16.98
CA LYS A 87 13.61 -9.90 -16.63
C LYS A 87 14.28 -10.25 -15.31
N ALA A 88 15.58 -10.10 -15.24
CA ALA A 88 16.39 -10.20 -14.04
C ALA A 88 16.69 -8.79 -13.53
N VAL A 89 16.27 -8.48 -12.29
CA VAL A 89 16.44 -7.17 -11.67
C VAL A 89 17.14 -7.28 -10.32
N ASP A 90 17.99 -6.31 -10.00
CA ASP A 90 18.61 -6.22 -8.67
C ASP A 90 17.63 -5.64 -7.61
N ALA A 91 18.05 -5.53 -6.35
CA ALA A 91 17.23 -4.95 -5.28
C ALA A 91 16.83 -3.48 -5.51
N ASN A 92 17.54 -2.76 -6.39
CA ASN A 92 17.23 -1.38 -6.76
C ASN A 92 16.32 -1.30 -8.01
N GLY A 93 15.91 -2.45 -8.56
CA GLY A 93 15.12 -2.54 -9.78
C GLY A 93 15.93 -2.37 -11.07
N SER A 94 17.26 -2.34 -11.01
CA SER A 94 18.12 -2.22 -12.19
C SER A 94 18.08 -3.50 -13.00
N LEU A 95 17.85 -3.39 -14.30
CA LEU A 95 17.81 -4.51 -15.21
C LEU A 95 19.22 -5.08 -15.41
N TYR A 96 19.40 -6.36 -15.08
CA TYR A 96 20.63 -7.11 -15.32
C TYR A 96 20.59 -7.90 -16.63
N ALA A 97 19.47 -8.58 -16.91
CA ALA A 97 19.28 -9.34 -18.13
C ALA A 97 17.79 -9.48 -18.44
N ASN A 98 17.43 -9.69 -19.71
CA ASN A 98 16.09 -10.07 -20.10
C ASN A 98 16.12 -11.15 -21.19
N GLY A 99 14.97 -11.77 -21.42
CA GLY A 99 14.80 -12.75 -22.49
C GLY A 99 13.33 -13.04 -22.75
N ALA A 100 13.08 -13.75 -23.84
CA ALA A 100 11.74 -14.17 -24.23
C ALA A 100 11.81 -15.55 -24.90
N GLY A 101 10.83 -16.39 -24.59
CA GLY A 101 10.73 -17.76 -25.08
C GLY A 101 9.36 -18.37 -24.80
N ASN A 102 9.33 -19.65 -24.46
CA ASN A 102 8.13 -20.42 -24.13
C ASN A 102 8.37 -21.27 -22.87
N ALA A 103 7.32 -21.94 -22.38
CA ALA A 103 7.38 -22.77 -21.17
C ALA A 103 8.45 -23.88 -21.21
N THR A 104 8.89 -24.32 -22.40
CA THR A 104 9.94 -25.37 -22.57
C THR A 104 11.35 -24.81 -22.78
N ASN A 105 11.48 -23.55 -23.21
CA ASN A 105 12.75 -22.89 -23.48
C ASN A 105 12.57 -21.38 -23.33
N LEU A 106 13.20 -20.79 -22.32
CA LEU A 106 13.10 -19.36 -22.00
C LEU A 106 13.89 -18.43 -22.94
N GLY A 107 14.50 -18.98 -24.00
CA GLY A 107 15.06 -18.24 -25.12
C GLY A 107 16.40 -17.55 -24.82
N VAL A 108 16.75 -16.59 -25.68
CA VAL A 108 18.08 -15.95 -25.72
C VAL A 108 18.23 -14.94 -24.57
N VAL A 109 19.30 -15.09 -23.78
CA VAL A 109 19.69 -14.15 -22.73
C VAL A 109 20.29 -12.90 -23.36
N THR A 110 19.66 -11.75 -23.14
CA THR A 110 20.23 -10.44 -23.46
C THR A 110 20.70 -9.80 -22.15
N LEU A 111 22.02 -9.70 -21.97
CA LEU A 111 22.61 -8.98 -20.84
C LEU A 111 22.41 -7.47 -21.04
N ALA A 112 22.01 -6.77 -19.99
CA ALA A 112 22.03 -5.31 -19.99
C ALA A 112 23.51 -4.86 -20.08
N ALA A 113 23.83 -4.04 -21.07
CA ALA A 113 25.18 -3.52 -21.23
C ALA A 113 25.60 -2.80 -19.94
N ALA A 114 26.75 -3.20 -19.38
CA ALA A 114 27.35 -2.49 -18.25
C ALA A 114 27.46 -1.00 -18.59
N PRO A 115 27.16 -0.07 -17.66
CA PRO A 115 27.43 1.34 -17.88
C PRO A 115 28.92 1.46 -18.18
N VAL A 116 29.24 1.81 -19.43
CA VAL A 116 30.59 2.16 -19.84
C VAL A 116 30.95 3.37 -18.98
N ALA A 117 31.85 3.16 -18.03
CA ALA A 117 32.49 4.25 -17.31
C ALA A 117 32.97 5.25 -18.36
N ALA A 118 32.43 6.46 -18.32
CA ALA A 118 32.88 7.55 -19.17
C ALA A 118 34.39 7.67 -18.98
N ALA A 119 35.14 7.37 -20.04
CA ALA A 119 36.57 7.61 -20.09
C ALA A 119 36.84 9.09 -19.77
N PRO A 120 37.92 9.42 -19.03
CA PRO A 120 38.24 10.80 -18.69
C PRO A 120 38.34 11.65 -19.95
N GLN A 121 37.49 12.67 -20.07
CA GLN A 121 37.66 13.72 -21.05
C GLN A 121 39.01 14.40 -20.82
N ALA A 122 39.86 14.37 -21.84
CA ALA A 122 41.13 15.05 -21.88
C ALA A 122 40.97 16.55 -21.61
N ALA A 123 41.77 17.08 -20.69
CA ALA A 123 41.83 18.50 -20.37
C ALA A 123 42.36 19.30 -21.57
N ALA A 124 41.63 20.33 -21.97
CA ALA A 124 42.13 21.38 -22.85
C ALA A 124 43.17 22.24 -22.09
N PRO A 125 44.27 22.68 -22.75
CA PRO A 125 45.36 23.37 -22.09
C PRO A 125 44.97 24.80 -21.67
N LYS A 126 45.27 25.16 -20.42
CA LYS A 126 45.17 26.52 -19.89
C LYS A 126 46.44 27.32 -20.25
N PRO A 127 46.34 28.56 -20.73
CA PRO A 127 47.49 29.44 -20.95
C PRO A 127 48.20 29.82 -19.63
N VAL A 128 49.52 29.95 -19.72
CA VAL A 128 50.46 30.32 -18.66
C VAL A 128 50.64 31.83 -18.62
N GLU A 129 50.62 32.45 -17.43
CA GLU A 129 51.41 33.67 -17.15
C GLU A 129 51.86 33.71 -15.66
N PRO A 130 53.08 34.22 -15.33
CA PRO A 130 53.90 33.86 -14.15
C PRO A 130 53.66 34.63 -12.83
N PRO A 131 54.41 34.30 -11.74
CA PRO A 131 54.02 34.54 -10.35
C PRO A 131 54.73 35.74 -9.66
N ALA A 132 54.19 36.19 -8.51
CA ALA A 132 54.93 36.38 -7.26
C ALA A 132 54.02 36.74 -6.05
N VAL A 133 54.50 36.30 -4.88
CA VAL A 133 53.98 36.24 -3.47
C VAL A 133 54.46 37.52 -2.69
N PRO A 134 54.17 37.86 -1.39
CA PRO A 134 53.39 37.26 -0.28
C PRO A 134 52.39 38.17 0.49
N ALA A 135 51.70 37.56 1.47
CA ALA A 135 50.82 38.12 2.51
C ALA A 135 51.54 38.99 3.58
N PRO A 136 50.79 39.74 4.44
CA PRO A 136 50.52 39.21 5.80
C PRO A 136 49.13 39.54 6.43
N THR A 137 48.86 38.80 7.50
CA THR A 137 47.76 38.73 8.50
C THR A 137 47.64 39.98 9.43
N PRO A 138 46.86 40.02 10.55
CA PRO A 138 45.42 39.81 10.84
C PRO A 138 44.70 40.95 11.65
N ALA A 139 43.35 41.01 11.59
CA ALA A 139 42.30 41.36 12.62
C ALA A 139 42.40 42.67 13.48
N PRO A 140 41.39 43.11 14.30
CA PRO A 140 40.02 42.62 14.57
C PRO A 140 38.87 43.70 14.68
N ALA A 141 37.63 43.19 14.74
CA ALA A 141 36.42 43.57 15.52
C ALA A 141 35.89 45.03 15.62
N ALA A 142 34.58 45.21 15.32
CA ALA A 142 33.55 45.73 16.24
C ALA A 142 32.13 45.79 15.61
N THR A 143 31.15 45.21 16.31
CA THR A 143 29.68 45.46 16.28
C THR A 143 29.34 46.78 17.04
N PRO A 144 28.09 47.29 17.22
CA PRO A 144 26.76 46.99 16.63
C PRO A 144 25.79 48.21 16.35
N ALA A 145 24.71 47.95 15.59
CA ALA A 145 23.30 48.42 15.78
C ALA A 145 22.87 49.91 15.50
N PRO A 146 21.57 50.32 15.63
CA PRO A 146 20.62 50.58 14.52
C PRO A 146 19.78 51.90 14.64
N VAL A 147 18.67 52.04 13.86
CA VAL A 147 17.35 52.68 14.17
C VAL A 147 16.83 53.85 13.25
N ALA A 148 15.61 53.60 12.70
CA ALA A 148 14.42 54.45 12.36
C ALA A 148 14.38 55.65 11.36
N GLN A 149 13.52 55.51 10.32
CA GLN A 149 12.27 56.24 9.90
C GLN A 149 11.98 57.71 10.38
N PRO A 150 10.98 58.48 9.82
CA PRO A 150 10.18 58.44 8.55
C PRO A 150 9.82 59.84 7.89
N ALA A 151 8.92 59.82 6.87
CA ALA A 151 7.91 60.86 6.46
C ALA A 151 8.33 62.00 5.49
N VAL A 152 7.55 62.60 4.55
CA VAL A 152 6.12 62.59 4.09
C VAL A 152 5.96 63.54 2.86
N VAL A 153 5.12 63.15 1.86
CA VAL A 153 4.18 63.95 0.97
C VAL A 153 4.77 65.03 0.00
N VAL A 154 4.33 65.17 -1.27
CA VAL A 154 3.21 66.01 -1.79
C VAL A 154 3.04 65.82 -3.34
N GLU A 155 1.79 65.66 -3.81
CA GLU A 155 1.23 65.86 -5.18
C GLU A 155 0.71 67.33 -5.29
N PRO A 156 0.32 67.99 -6.43
CA PRO A 156 -0.17 67.44 -7.70
C PRO A 156 -0.02 68.31 -9.02
N GLN A 157 -0.64 67.78 -10.10
CA GLN A 157 -1.30 68.44 -11.26
C GLN A 157 -0.56 68.78 -12.58
N ALA A 158 -1.29 68.46 -13.68
CA ALA A 158 -1.09 68.69 -15.14
C ALA A 158 -1.58 70.12 -15.57
N PRO A 159 -1.53 70.62 -16.85
CA PRO A 159 -1.88 69.96 -18.14
C PRO A 159 -1.04 70.34 -19.41
N ALA A 160 -1.44 69.79 -20.57
CA ALA A 160 -0.82 69.74 -21.90
C ALA A 160 -0.73 71.09 -22.69
N PRO A 161 -0.03 71.17 -23.86
CA PRO A 161 -0.66 70.85 -25.15
C PRO A 161 0.24 70.24 -26.27
N VAL A 162 -0.41 70.00 -27.41
CA VAL A 162 -0.15 69.20 -28.62
C VAL A 162 0.66 69.94 -29.71
N ILE A 163 1.58 69.28 -30.46
CA ILE A 163 1.90 69.58 -31.88
C ILE A 163 2.35 68.30 -32.67
N GLY A 164 1.65 68.00 -33.78
CA GLY A 164 2.21 67.70 -35.12
C GLY A 164 2.93 66.38 -35.45
N GLN A 165 2.23 65.48 -36.17
CA GLN A 165 2.74 64.47 -37.12
C GLN A 165 3.53 65.10 -38.30
N PRO A 166 4.37 64.40 -39.11
CA PRO A 166 4.04 63.11 -39.76
C PRO A 166 5.18 62.12 -40.14
N ALA A 167 4.69 60.95 -40.60
CA ALA A 167 5.25 60.00 -41.57
C ALA A 167 6.34 58.99 -41.15
N ALA A 168 5.92 57.72 -41.20
CA ALA A 168 6.68 56.50 -40.99
C ALA A 168 7.60 56.13 -42.16
N PRO A 169 8.70 55.42 -41.88
CA PRO A 169 9.20 54.35 -42.70
C PRO A 169 8.91 52.98 -42.06
N ALA A 170 8.51 52.03 -42.89
CA ALA A 170 8.24 50.64 -42.51
C ALA A 170 9.45 49.94 -41.87
N PRO A 171 9.30 49.20 -40.75
CA PRO A 171 10.35 48.31 -40.26
C PRO A 171 10.30 46.95 -40.97
N LYS A 172 11.48 46.49 -41.39
CA LYS A 172 11.79 45.14 -41.85
C LYS A 172 11.59 44.11 -40.71
N PRO A 173 11.37 42.82 -41.01
CA PRO A 173 11.07 41.80 -40.02
C PRO A 173 12.25 41.59 -39.07
N VAL A 174 12.00 41.70 -37.77
CA VAL A 174 12.95 41.25 -36.74
C VAL A 174 12.82 39.75 -36.63
N VAL A 175 13.93 39.07 -36.90
CA VAL A 175 14.12 37.63 -36.67
C VAL A 175 13.96 37.36 -35.17
N GLU A 176 13.03 36.48 -34.86
CA GLU A 176 12.74 35.93 -33.54
C GLU A 176 14.04 35.38 -32.91
N GLY A 177 14.50 36.05 -31.85
CA GLY A 177 15.50 35.48 -30.95
C GLY A 177 14.88 34.30 -30.18
N PRO A 178 15.58 33.18 -29.99
CA PRO A 178 15.02 32.02 -29.30
C PRO A 178 14.51 32.41 -27.92
N ALA A 179 13.22 32.12 -27.70
CA ALA A 179 12.56 32.30 -26.41
C ALA A 179 13.35 31.59 -25.31
N ALA A 180 13.48 32.28 -24.17
CA ALA A 180 13.87 31.65 -22.92
C ALA A 180 13.00 30.39 -22.69
N PRO A 181 13.58 29.27 -22.21
CA PRO A 181 12.82 28.04 -22.02
C PRO A 181 11.61 28.32 -21.14
N ALA A 182 10.43 28.06 -21.71
CA ALA A 182 9.17 28.14 -21.02
C ALA A 182 9.26 27.31 -19.73
N GLN A 183 8.79 27.89 -18.62
CA GLN A 183 8.42 27.11 -17.46
C GLN A 183 7.54 25.93 -17.92
N PRO A 184 7.73 24.71 -17.39
CA PRO A 184 6.89 23.58 -17.72
C PRO A 184 5.43 24.00 -17.55
N ALA A 185 4.64 23.88 -18.62
CA ALA A 185 3.21 24.11 -18.58
C ALA A 185 2.62 23.27 -17.44
N ALA A 186 1.85 23.92 -16.56
CA ALA A 186 1.11 23.21 -15.53
C ALA A 186 0.29 22.08 -16.17
N PRO A 187 0.19 20.90 -15.54
CA PRO A 187 -0.61 19.80 -16.07
C PRO A 187 -2.01 20.31 -16.40
N VAL A 188 -2.42 20.12 -17.66
CA VAL A 188 -3.67 20.68 -18.20
C VAL A 188 -4.84 20.03 -17.46
N ALA A 189 -5.39 20.74 -16.49
CA ALA A 189 -6.59 20.34 -15.78
C ALA A 189 -7.76 20.32 -16.76
N GLN A 190 -8.54 19.24 -16.76
CA GLN A 190 -9.65 19.07 -17.69
C GLN A 190 -10.95 19.41 -16.97
N ALA A 191 -11.73 20.34 -17.52
CA ALA A 191 -13.05 20.68 -17.00
C ALA A 191 -14.05 19.52 -17.25
N ALA A 192 -14.99 19.33 -16.34
CA ALA A 192 -15.99 18.27 -16.44
C ALA A 192 -16.98 18.48 -17.61
N PRO A 193 -17.41 17.42 -18.32
CA PRO A 193 -18.52 17.51 -19.27
C PRO A 193 -19.85 17.73 -18.54
N VAL A 194 -20.68 18.65 -19.04
CA VAL A 194 -22.02 18.93 -18.48
C VAL A 194 -23.04 17.97 -19.11
N SER A 195 -23.76 17.20 -18.30
CA SER A 195 -24.86 16.35 -18.79
C SER A 195 -26.08 17.20 -19.18
N ALA A 196 -26.82 16.79 -20.21
CA ALA A 196 -28.00 17.53 -20.68
C ALA A 196 -29.14 17.61 -19.64
N ASP A 197 -29.14 16.73 -18.62
CA ASP A 197 -30.10 16.72 -17.52
C ASP A 197 -29.54 17.35 -16.22
N TYR A 198 -28.32 17.89 -16.23
CA TYR A 198 -27.62 18.43 -15.06
C TYR A 198 -27.54 17.46 -13.86
N GLY A 199 -27.63 16.15 -14.09
CA GLY A 199 -27.63 15.12 -13.04
C GLY A 199 -28.99 14.89 -12.38
N ARG A 200 -30.09 15.37 -12.98
CA ARG A 200 -31.46 15.17 -12.48
C ARG A 200 -31.83 13.70 -12.30
N SER A 201 -31.32 12.82 -13.15
CA SER A 201 -31.48 11.36 -13.02
C SER A 201 -30.97 10.80 -11.68
N LEU A 202 -29.89 11.34 -11.12
CA LEU A 202 -29.40 10.97 -9.79
C LEU A 202 -30.38 11.37 -8.69
N VAL A 203 -30.99 12.54 -8.84
CA VAL A 203 -31.91 13.14 -7.87
C VAL A 203 -33.24 12.39 -7.83
N ILE A 204 -33.83 12.09 -9.00
CA ILE A 204 -35.14 11.42 -9.09
C ILE A 204 -35.07 9.96 -8.61
N ASN A 205 -33.94 9.28 -8.84
CA ASN A 205 -33.76 7.89 -8.42
C ASN A 205 -33.30 7.76 -6.95
N HIS A 206 -33.10 8.88 -6.24
CA HIS A 206 -32.60 8.85 -4.87
C HIS A 206 -33.70 8.42 -3.88
N PRO A 207 -33.45 7.43 -2.98
CA PRO A 207 -34.49 6.84 -2.13
C PRO A 207 -35.13 7.82 -1.13
N SER A 208 -34.41 8.86 -0.72
CA SER A 208 -34.88 9.89 0.22
C SER A 208 -35.63 11.04 -0.44
N LEU A 209 -35.72 11.08 -1.77
CA LEU A 209 -36.34 12.17 -2.54
C LEU A 209 -37.57 11.68 -3.29
N ILE A 210 -38.49 12.61 -3.56
CA ILE A 210 -39.69 12.35 -4.34
C ILE A 210 -39.98 13.50 -5.29
N GLN A 211 -40.43 13.16 -6.49
CA GLN A 211 -40.90 14.12 -7.49
C GLN A 211 -42.41 14.39 -7.28
N ILE A 212 -42.80 15.66 -7.24
CA ILE A 212 -44.19 16.09 -7.08
C ILE A 212 -44.50 17.17 -8.11
N SER A 213 -45.74 17.22 -8.60
CA SER A 213 -46.20 18.28 -9.51
C SER A 213 -47.05 19.28 -8.75
N ASP A 214 -46.82 20.57 -8.98
CA ASP A 214 -47.67 21.63 -8.45
C ASP A 214 -48.97 21.79 -9.28
N ALA A 215 -49.85 22.68 -8.85
CA ALA A 215 -51.13 22.95 -9.51
C ALA A 215 -50.98 23.53 -10.94
N SER A 216 -49.81 24.06 -11.29
CA SER A 216 -49.48 24.54 -12.63
C SER A 216 -48.85 23.47 -13.52
N GLY A 217 -48.66 22.25 -13.00
CA GLY A 217 -48.03 21.14 -13.70
C GLY A 217 -46.50 21.16 -13.64
N CYS A 218 -45.89 22.06 -12.86
CA CYS A 218 -44.44 22.12 -12.73
C CYS A 218 -43.92 21.10 -11.72
N LYS A 219 -42.84 20.39 -12.08
CA LYS A 219 -42.26 19.35 -11.23
C LYS A 219 -41.23 19.92 -10.27
N TRP A 220 -41.34 19.50 -9.02
CA TRP A 220 -40.45 19.80 -7.91
C TRP A 220 -39.90 18.51 -7.32
N VAL A 221 -38.69 18.58 -6.77
CA VAL A 221 -38.12 17.49 -5.96
C VAL A 221 -38.02 17.96 -4.53
N ILE A 222 -38.54 17.16 -3.61
CA ILE A 222 -38.43 17.40 -2.17
C ILE A 222 -38.05 16.13 -1.42
N GLY A 223 -37.73 16.26 -0.13
CA GLY A 223 -37.51 15.12 0.75
C GLY A 223 -38.78 14.31 0.96
N LYS A 224 -38.70 12.98 0.85
CA LYS A 224 -39.83 12.07 1.06
C LYS A 224 -40.48 12.21 2.45
N ALA A 225 -39.67 12.55 3.46
CA ALA A 225 -40.12 12.81 4.82
C ALA A 225 -41.06 14.04 4.93
N ALA A 226 -41.17 14.85 3.89
CA ALA A 226 -42.12 15.96 3.85
C ALA A 226 -43.57 15.52 3.63
N LEU A 227 -43.81 14.27 3.24
CA LEU A 227 -45.13 13.70 2.96
C LEU A 227 -45.44 12.53 3.90
N ASP A 228 -46.68 12.47 4.38
CA ASP A 228 -47.25 11.34 5.10
C ASP A 228 -48.10 10.47 4.16
N ASN A 229 -48.39 9.23 4.58
CA ASN A 229 -49.24 8.30 3.84
C ASN A 229 -50.69 8.83 3.80
N GLY A 230 -51.03 9.62 2.78
CA GLY A 230 -52.35 10.23 2.60
C GLY A 230 -52.34 11.62 1.96
N ASP A 231 -51.17 12.27 1.89
CA ASP A 231 -51.06 13.57 1.24
C ASP A 231 -51.17 13.45 -0.28
N SER A 232 -52.20 14.06 -0.87
CA SER A 232 -52.51 13.92 -2.31
C SER A 232 -51.81 14.95 -3.20
N SER A 233 -51.34 16.07 -2.67
CA SER A 233 -50.70 17.14 -3.46
C SER A 233 -49.96 18.18 -2.60
N LEU A 234 -49.11 18.98 -3.25
CA LEU A 234 -48.45 20.16 -2.67
C LEU A 234 -48.83 21.42 -3.42
N ALA A 235 -48.95 22.51 -2.68
CA ALA A 235 -49.06 23.86 -3.23
C ALA A 235 -47.73 24.59 -3.06
N PHE A 236 -47.19 25.09 -4.18
CA PHE A 236 -46.02 25.96 -4.22
C PHE A 236 -46.44 27.39 -4.52
N THR A 237 -45.81 28.35 -3.84
CA THR A 237 -45.99 29.78 -4.09
C THR A 237 -44.62 30.43 -4.11
N SER A 238 -44.29 31.09 -5.22
CA SER A 238 -42.98 31.68 -5.44
C SER A 238 -43.06 33.19 -5.72
N THR A 239 -41.96 33.89 -5.46
CA THR A 239 -41.78 35.31 -5.81
C THR A 239 -40.36 35.47 -6.36
N PRO A 240 -40.19 35.94 -7.62
CA PRO A 240 -41.24 36.15 -8.63
C PRO A 240 -41.95 34.84 -9.00
N ALA A 241 -43.18 34.96 -9.52
CA ALA A 241 -43.88 33.81 -10.10
C ALA A 241 -43.19 33.43 -11.42
N MET A 242 -42.35 32.40 -11.40
CA MET A 242 -41.69 31.90 -12.62
C MET A 242 -42.56 30.82 -13.28
N PRO A 243 -42.81 30.91 -14.59
CA PRO A 243 -43.43 29.82 -15.34
C PRO A 243 -42.48 28.61 -15.39
N CYS A 244 -43.05 27.41 -15.44
CA CYS A 244 -42.25 26.19 -15.53
C CYS A 244 -41.43 26.19 -16.83
N PRO A 245 -40.09 26.04 -16.77
CA PRO A 245 -39.24 25.93 -17.95
C PRO A 245 -39.65 24.76 -18.86
N ALA A 246 -39.17 24.76 -20.11
CA ALA A 246 -39.43 23.69 -21.08
C ALA A 246 -38.95 22.29 -20.60
N SER A 247 -38.06 22.24 -19.61
CA SER A 247 -37.64 21.00 -18.93
C SER A 247 -38.78 20.33 -18.14
N GLY A 248 -39.84 21.07 -17.82
CA GLY A 248 -40.95 20.64 -16.96
C GLY A 248 -40.61 20.61 -15.47
N PHE A 249 -39.40 21.05 -15.09
CA PHE A 249 -38.95 21.17 -13.70
C PHE A 249 -38.71 22.62 -13.33
N ALA A 250 -39.04 22.98 -12.09
CA ALA A 250 -38.79 24.33 -11.60
C ALA A 250 -37.29 24.66 -11.60
N GLU A 251 -36.93 25.81 -12.14
CA GLU A 251 -35.54 26.27 -12.29
C GLU A 251 -35.48 27.79 -12.15
N GLY A 252 -34.36 28.30 -11.64
CA GLY A 252 -34.07 29.73 -11.55
C GLY A 252 -34.08 30.30 -10.13
N SER A 253 -33.96 31.62 -10.02
CA SER A 253 -33.83 32.34 -8.76
C SER A 253 -35.17 32.82 -8.23
N PHE A 254 -35.37 32.68 -6.91
CA PHE A 254 -36.59 33.04 -6.18
C PHE A 254 -36.22 33.81 -4.91
N ASP A 255 -36.81 34.99 -4.73
CA ASP A 255 -36.67 35.77 -3.48
C ASP A 255 -37.38 35.07 -2.32
N ARG A 256 -38.54 34.46 -2.61
CA ARG A 256 -39.31 33.69 -1.65
C ARG A 256 -39.96 32.48 -2.32
N LEU A 257 -39.81 31.32 -1.71
CA LEU A 257 -40.41 30.06 -2.12
C LEU A 257 -41.08 29.42 -0.91
N ARG A 258 -42.41 29.33 -0.95
CA ARG A 258 -43.22 28.67 0.07
C ARG A 258 -43.82 27.40 -0.50
N TRP A 259 -43.76 26.32 0.27
CA TRP A 259 -44.55 25.13 -0.01
C TRP A 259 -45.48 24.83 1.16
N SER A 260 -46.62 24.22 0.86
CA SER A 260 -47.59 23.79 1.86
C SER A 260 -48.40 22.61 1.36
N ILE A 261 -48.85 21.77 2.30
CA ILE A 261 -49.82 20.72 1.99
C ILE A 261 -51.22 21.32 2.21
N PRO A 262 -52.07 21.35 1.16
CA PRO A 262 -53.41 21.90 1.26
C PRO A 262 -54.19 21.30 2.44
N ASN A 263 -54.95 22.15 3.14
CA ASN A 263 -55.77 21.77 4.31
C ASN A 263 -54.97 21.26 5.53
N THR A 264 -53.66 21.53 5.60
CA THR A 264 -52.84 21.23 6.78
C THR A 264 -52.01 22.46 7.20
N TYR A 265 -51.44 22.42 8.40
CA TYR A 265 -50.45 23.41 8.86
C TYR A 265 -49.03 23.11 8.36
N ARG A 266 -48.82 21.99 7.67
CA ARG A 266 -47.51 21.54 7.22
C ARG A 266 -47.07 22.31 5.98
N GLY A 267 -45.89 22.89 6.07
CA GLY A 267 -45.28 23.70 5.02
C GLY A 267 -44.01 24.36 5.52
N ASP A 268 -43.26 24.94 4.60
CA ASP A 268 -42.07 25.71 4.92
C ASP A 268 -41.96 26.93 3.99
N ASN A 269 -41.19 27.92 4.41
CA ASN A 269 -40.89 29.11 3.63
C ASN A 269 -39.38 29.32 3.57
N TRP A 270 -38.86 29.33 2.34
CA TRP A 270 -37.46 29.54 2.07
C TRP A 270 -37.27 30.87 1.34
N ASN A 271 -36.27 31.63 1.76
CA ASN A 271 -35.94 32.92 1.17
C ASN A 271 -34.64 32.81 0.38
N ARG A 272 -34.51 33.59 -0.70
CA ARG A 272 -33.31 33.65 -1.55
C ARG A 272 -32.84 32.26 -1.97
N VAL A 273 -33.70 31.58 -2.74
CA VAL A 273 -33.48 30.21 -3.22
C VAL A 273 -33.15 30.23 -4.70
N TYR A 274 -32.25 29.36 -5.12
CA TYR A 274 -32.00 29.03 -6.51
C TYR A 274 -32.37 27.57 -6.75
N ALA A 275 -33.31 27.32 -7.67
CA ALA A 275 -33.63 25.98 -8.14
C ALA A 275 -32.70 25.63 -9.31
N HIS A 276 -31.87 24.62 -9.11
CA HIS A 276 -30.92 24.15 -10.10
C HIS A 276 -31.60 23.16 -11.07
N GLY A 277 -31.10 23.05 -12.31
CA GLY A 277 -31.65 22.14 -13.32
C GLY A 277 -31.73 20.67 -12.90
N SER A 278 -30.94 20.24 -11.90
CA SER A 278 -31.03 18.90 -11.30
C SER A 278 -32.30 18.67 -10.45
N GLY A 279 -33.04 19.73 -10.12
CA GLY A 279 -34.18 19.71 -9.20
C GLY A 279 -33.81 19.94 -7.73
N LEU A 280 -32.53 20.08 -7.39
CA LEU A 280 -32.08 20.47 -6.05
C LEU A 280 -32.18 21.99 -5.85
N LEU A 281 -32.43 22.39 -4.61
CA LEU A 281 -32.55 23.80 -4.21
C LEU A 281 -31.28 24.24 -3.48
N PHE A 282 -30.78 25.42 -3.82
CA PHE A 282 -29.59 26.03 -3.23
C PHE A 282 -29.93 27.42 -2.72
N ASN A 283 -29.07 27.98 -1.88
CA ASN A 283 -29.12 29.41 -1.59
C ASN A 283 -28.79 30.21 -2.85
N GLN A 284 -29.47 31.32 -3.09
CA GLN A 284 -29.25 32.20 -4.24
C GLN A 284 -27.80 32.69 -4.32
N ARG A 285 -27.09 32.82 -3.19
CA ARG A 285 -25.66 33.20 -3.16
C ARG A 285 -24.74 32.19 -3.84
N SER A 286 -25.15 30.91 -3.95
CA SER A 286 -24.38 29.87 -4.61
C SER A 286 -24.84 29.61 -6.05
N ALA A 287 -25.79 30.39 -6.59
CA ALA A 287 -26.30 30.20 -7.95
C ALA A 287 -25.18 30.20 -9.00
N ASP A 288 -24.25 31.17 -8.93
CA ASP A 288 -23.11 31.25 -9.86
C ASP A 288 -22.14 30.07 -9.74
N ALA A 289 -22.10 29.40 -8.58
CA ALA A 289 -21.26 28.24 -8.37
C ALA A 289 -21.84 26.96 -8.99
N VAL A 290 -23.16 26.87 -9.18
CA VAL A 290 -23.84 25.63 -9.61
C VAL A 290 -24.56 25.73 -10.97
N LYS A 291 -24.98 26.91 -11.43
CA LYS A 291 -25.91 27.09 -12.58
C LYS A 291 -25.50 26.37 -13.87
N ASP A 292 -24.20 26.23 -14.12
CA ASP A 292 -23.66 25.61 -15.34
C ASP A 292 -22.93 24.29 -15.06
N LYS A 293 -23.23 23.63 -13.93
CA LYS A 293 -22.53 22.42 -13.48
C LYS A 293 -23.50 21.26 -13.29
N ALA A 294 -23.12 20.08 -13.76
CA ALA A 294 -23.91 18.88 -13.54
C ALA A 294 -23.65 18.28 -12.15
N LEU A 295 -24.71 17.89 -11.45
CA LEU A 295 -24.60 17.11 -10.23
C LEU A 295 -23.94 15.77 -10.56
N SER A 296 -22.83 15.47 -9.91
CA SER A 296 -22.03 14.26 -10.15
C SER A 296 -22.24 13.20 -9.08
N TYR A 297 -22.54 13.63 -7.85
CA TYR A 297 -22.79 12.72 -6.74
C TYR A 297 -23.76 13.35 -5.74
N LEU A 298 -24.59 12.49 -5.15
CA LEU A 298 -25.51 12.82 -4.06
C LEU A 298 -25.32 11.77 -2.95
N SER A 299 -25.06 12.22 -1.72
CA SER A 299 -24.85 11.31 -0.59
C SER A 299 -26.08 10.45 -0.32
N PRO A 300 -25.94 9.28 0.34
CA PRO A 300 -27.08 8.39 0.68
C PRO A 300 -28.21 9.05 1.48
N LYS A 301 -27.93 10.13 2.21
CA LYS A 301 -28.92 10.90 2.98
C LYS A 301 -29.44 12.12 2.22
N ALA A 302 -29.04 12.30 0.96
CA ALA A 302 -29.29 13.47 0.12
C ALA A 302 -28.92 14.80 0.80
N ASP A 303 -27.91 14.80 1.68
CA ASP A 303 -27.48 15.96 2.45
C ASP A 303 -26.17 16.59 1.96
N GLN A 304 -25.49 15.90 1.05
CA GLN A 304 -24.27 16.35 0.39
C GLN A 304 -24.44 16.24 -1.12
N ALA A 305 -24.34 17.37 -1.83
CA ALA A 305 -24.43 17.43 -3.28
C ALA A 305 -23.08 17.87 -3.86
N LEU A 306 -22.52 17.06 -4.75
CA LEU A 306 -21.18 17.26 -5.29
C LEU A 306 -21.21 17.47 -6.80
N PHE A 307 -20.49 18.49 -7.26
CA PHE A 307 -20.34 18.87 -8.65
C PHE A 307 -18.88 18.70 -9.05
N LEU A 308 -18.61 17.89 -10.08
CA LEU A 308 -17.25 17.73 -10.60
C LEU A 308 -16.80 19.05 -11.25
N LEU A 309 -15.71 19.62 -10.76
CA LEU A 309 -15.09 20.80 -11.35
C LEU A 309 -14.13 20.40 -12.47
N GLY A 310 -13.37 19.33 -12.25
CA GLY A 310 -12.44 18.80 -13.23
C GLY A 310 -11.51 17.74 -12.65
N GLU A 311 -10.55 17.33 -13.47
CA GLU A 311 -9.57 16.31 -13.13
C GLU A 311 -8.14 16.83 -13.26
N LEU A 312 -7.25 16.34 -12.41
CA LEU A 312 -5.79 16.51 -12.48
C LEU A 312 -5.18 15.13 -12.82
N PRO A 313 -5.03 14.79 -14.12
CA PRO A 313 -4.64 13.44 -14.54
C PRO A 313 -3.27 13.00 -14.01
N ALA A 314 -2.32 13.93 -13.93
CA ALA A 314 -0.96 13.67 -13.43
C ALA A 314 -0.95 13.16 -11.97
N ARG A 315 -1.99 13.48 -11.19
CA ARG A 315 -2.15 13.05 -9.79
C ARG A 315 -3.32 12.08 -9.59
N GLN A 316 -4.00 11.67 -10.66
CA GLN A 316 -5.20 10.84 -10.62
C GLN A 316 -6.28 11.42 -9.68
N MET A 317 -6.38 12.75 -9.61
CA MET A 317 -7.31 13.44 -8.72
C MET A 317 -8.53 13.94 -9.48
N LYS A 318 -9.72 13.69 -8.94
CA LYS A 318 -10.97 14.33 -9.36
C LYS A 318 -11.39 15.35 -8.31
N VAL A 319 -11.59 16.60 -8.72
CA VAL A 319 -11.88 17.72 -7.82
C VAL A 319 -13.35 18.11 -7.92
N TYR A 320 -14.01 18.17 -6.78
CA TYR A 320 -15.43 18.44 -6.65
C TYR A 320 -15.69 19.65 -5.75
N LEU A 321 -16.74 20.39 -6.10
CA LEU A 321 -17.36 21.37 -5.24
C LEU A 321 -18.54 20.71 -4.52
N ALA A 322 -18.52 20.73 -3.19
CA ALA A 322 -19.50 20.06 -2.36
C ALA A 322 -20.36 21.07 -1.60
N PHE A 323 -21.65 20.77 -1.47
CA PHE A 323 -22.61 21.55 -0.72
C PHE A 323 -23.28 20.70 0.34
N GLN A 324 -23.46 21.25 1.54
CA GLN A 324 -24.12 20.59 2.64
C GLN A 324 -25.46 21.25 2.99
N ARG A 325 -26.44 20.44 3.37
CA ARG A 325 -27.67 20.88 4.04
C ARG A 325 -27.93 20.11 5.33
N GLY A 326 -28.85 20.63 6.14
CA GLY A 326 -29.38 19.90 7.28
C GLY A 326 -30.24 18.71 6.85
N THR A 327 -30.21 17.65 7.65
CA THR A 327 -31.03 16.43 7.47
C THR A 327 -32.26 16.40 8.38
N TYR A 328 -32.43 17.40 9.23
CA TYR A 328 -33.51 17.43 10.21
C TYR A 328 -34.81 17.92 9.57
N GLY A 329 -35.87 17.10 9.65
CA GLY A 329 -37.18 17.42 9.10
C GLY A 329 -37.22 17.38 7.57
N VAL A 330 -37.85 18.38 6.95
CA VAL A 330 -37.93 18.49 5.49
C VAL A 330 -36.59 18.95 4.95
N LEU A 331 -36.08 18.23 3.95
CA LEU A 331 -34.84 18.57 3.26
C LEU A 331 -34.98 19.91 2.52
N GLY A 332 -34.50 20.97 3.16
CA GLY A 332 -34.49 22.33 2.62
C GLY A 332 -33.38 22.57 1.60
N PRO A 333 -33.18 23.84 1.20
CA PRO A 333 -32.11 24.23 0.30
C PRO A 333 -30.72 24.02 0.90
N PHE A 334 -29.72 23.80 0.04
CA PHE A 334 -28.31 23.83 0.40
C PHE A 334 -27.89 25.25 0.75
N ASN A 335 -27.76 25.50 2.06
CA ASN A 335 -27.56 26.84 2.61
C ASN A 335 -26.16 27.09 3.18
N ASN A 336 -25.39 26.03 3.47
CA ASN A 336 -24.04 26.15 4.00
C ASN A 336 -23.06 26.63 2.93
N ASP A 337 -21.93 27.19 3.37
CA ASP A 337 -20.83 27.51 2.46
C ASP A 337 -20.30 26.23 1.79
N PRO A 338 -19.92 26.31 0.51
CA PRO A 338 -19.39 25.16 -0.19
C PRO A 338 -18.01 24.79 0.35
N TYR A 339 -17.63 23.54 0.16
CA TYR A 339 -16.30 23.05 0.51
C TYR A 339 -15.76 22.16 -0.62
N TYR A 340 -14.49 21.79 -0.51
CA TYR A 340 -13.80 21.08 -1.58
C TYR A 340 -13.61 19.60 -1.23
N VAL A 341 -13.85 18.76 -2.21
CA VAL A 341 -13.65 17.31 -2.11
C VAL A 341 -12.78 16.86 -3.26
N VAL A 342 -11.77 16.04 -2.96
CA VAL A 342 -10.90 15.45 -3.96
C VAL A 342 -10.89 13.95 -3.78
N ILE A 343 -11.15 13.22 -4.86
CA ILE A 343 -11.08 11.75 -4.89
C ILE A 343 -9.83 11.33 -5.66
N THR A 344 -8.96 10.54 -5.01
CA THR A 344 -7.75 9.96 -5.62
C THR A 344 -7.35 8.66 -4.93
N GLY A 345 -6.83 7.70 -5.71
CA GLY A 345 -6.24 6.49 -5.17
C GLY A 345 -4.81 6.67 -4.65
N ASP A 346 -4.12 7.75 -5.04
CA ASP A 346 -2.74 8.03 -4.64
C ASP A 346 -2.72 8.85 -3.33
N GLU A 347 -2.13 8.28 -2.28
CA GLU A 347 -1.95 8.97 -0.98
C GLU A 347 -0.48 9.36 -0.71
N ARG A 348 0.44 9.04 -1.63
CA ARG A 348 1.89 9.27 -1.43
C ARG A 348 2.23 10.75 -1.35
N PHE A 349 1.52 11.59 -2.11
CA PHE A 349 1.68 13.04 -2.06
C PHE A 349 1.46 13.61 -0.65
N ALA A 350 0.64 12.97 0.18
CA ALA A 350 0.33 13.44 1.52
C ALA A 350 1.43 13.10 2.55
N LEU A 351 2.37 12.22 2.21
CA LEU A 351 3.49 11.86 3.08
C LEU A 351 4.66 12.85 2.98
N ASP A 352 4.74 13.61 1.89
CA ASP A 352 5.76 14.64 1.66
C ASP A 352 5.13 16.04 1.71
N VAL A 353 5.69 16.91 2.55
CA VAL A 353 5.17 18.26 2.79
C VAL A 353 5.23 19.13 1.52
N THR A 354 6.26 18.96 0.70
CA THR A 354 6.47 19.73 -0.53
C THR A 354 5.49 19.30 -1.60
N GLU A 355 5.34 17.98 -1.81
CA GLU A 355 4.36 17.46 -2.76
C GLU A 355 2.93 17.74 -2.34
N TYR A 356 2.63 17.73 -1.03
CA TYR A 356 1.30 18.10 -0.57
C TYR A 356 0.97 19.57 -0.84
N LYS A 357 1.90 20.50 -0.59
CA LYS A 357 1.74 21.92 -0.95
C LYS A 357 1.55 22.11 -2.45
N ARG A 358 2.31 21.38 -3.27
CA ARG A 358 2.19 21.44 -4.73
C ARG A 358 0.82 20.93 -5.19
N ALA A 359 0.36 19.79 -4.68
CA ALA A 359 -0.96 19.26 -4.98
C ALA A 359 -2.08 20.23 -4.59
N ALA A 360 -2.01 20.83 -3.41
CA ALA A 360 -2.98 21.83 -2.95
C ALA A 360 -3.04 23.04 -3.89
N LEU A 361 -1.87 23.56 -4.32
CA LEU A 361 -1.81 24.67 -5.28
C LEU A 361 -2.50 24.32 -6.61
N GLU A 362 -2.21 23.15 -7.17
CA GLU A 362 -2.82 22.67 -8.42
C GLU A 362 -4.34 22.51 -8.29
N ILE A 363 -4.81 21.95 -7.18
CA ILE A 363 -6.25 21.84 -6.85
C ILE A 363 -6.88 23.24 -6.81
N PHE A 364 -6.24 24.20 -6.13
CA PHE A 364 -6.77 25.54 -6.00
C PHE A 364 -6.80 26.31 -7.33
N GLN A 365 -5.78 26.14 -8.18
CA GLN A 365 -5.76 26.73 -9.51
C GLN A 365 -6.92 26.22 -10.37
N LEU A 366 -7.23 24.93 -10.32
CA LEU A 366 -8.39 24.35 -10.99
C LEU A 366 -9.71 24.93 -10.43
N ILE A 367 -9.84 25.03 -9.11
CA ILE A 367 -11.02 25.64 -8.46
C ILE A 367 -11.20 27.08 -8.94
N LYS A 368 -10.15 27.90 -8.89
CA LYS A 368 -10.20 29.30 -9.29
C LYS A 368 -10.57 29.48 -10.77
N ALA A 369 -10.11 28.59 -11.64
CA ALA A 369 -10.43 28.62 -13.06
C ALA A 369 -11.89 28.22 -13.36
N THR A 370 -12.46 27.28 -12.59
CA THR A 370 -13.76 26.67 -12.88
C THR A 370 -14.91 27.18 -12.00
N SER A 371 -14.61 27.74 -10.84
CA SER A 371 -15.56 28.24 -9.85
C SER A 371 -15.00 29.48 -9.11
N PRO A 372 -14.79 30.60 -9.82
CA PRO A 372 -14.19 31.81 -9.24
C PRO A 372 -15.02 32.46 -8.12
N SER A 373 -16.32 32.16 -8.04
CA SER A 373 -17.21 32.67 -6.99
C SER A 373 -17.05 31.97 -5.64
N THR A 374 -16.27 30.88 -5.57
CA THR A 374 -16.12 30.08 -4.35
C THR A 374 -14.73 30.15 -3.74
N THR A 375 -13.84 31.04 -4.18
CA THR A 375 -12.41 31.03 -3.80
C THR A 375 -12.11 31.37 -2.34
N SER A 376 -13.10 31.63 -1.48
CA SER A 376 -12.88 31.84 -0.05
C SER A 376 -12.19 30.65 0.62
N GLN A 377 -11.51 30.93 1.75
CA GLN A 377 -10.90 29.89 2.57
C GLN A 377 -11.96 28.93 3.11
N GLU A 378 -11.96 27.68 2.63
CA GLU A 378 -12.92 26.64 2.97
C GLU A 378 -12.24 25.31 3.29
N ASN A 379 -13.01 24.35 3.80
CA ASN A 379 -12.48 23.01 4.08
C ASN A 379 -12.15 22.26 2.79
N LEU A 380 -11.04 21.51 2.82
CA LEU A 380 -10.62 20.58 1.78
C LEU A 380 -10.60 19.16 2.37
N PHE A 381 -11.29 18.25 1.71
CA PHE A 381 -11.26 16.82 2.03
C PHE A 381 -10.67 16.07 0.86
N ILE A 382 -9.64 15.26 1.11
CA ILE A 382 -9.05 14.36 0.12
C ILE A 382 -9.23 12.92 0.62
N ALA A 383 -9.82 12.07 -0.20
CA ALA A 383 -10.13 10.67 0.14
C ALA A 383 -10.01 9.75 -1.08
N LYS A 384 -10.01 8.43 -0.85
CA LYS A 384 -10.00 7.41 -1.90
C LYS A 384 -11.36 7.19 -2.54
N SER A 385 -12.44 7.50 -1.83
CA SER A 385 -13.82 7.30 -2.29
C SER A 385 -14.80 8.25 -1.59
N PHE A 386 -16.01 8.38 -2.14
CA PHE A 386 -17.06 9.19 -1.52
C PHE A 386 -17.63 8.51 -0.28
N GLU A 387 -17.68 7.18 -0.24
CA GLU A 387 -18.17 6.38 0.87
C GLU A 387 -17.35 6.62 2.15
N ALA A 388 -16.06 6.93 2.01
CA ALA A 388 -15.18 7.30 3.11
C ALA A 388 -15.59 8.62 3.78
N LEU A 389 -16.10 9.57 3.00
CA LEU A 389 -16.53 10.89 3.47
C LEU A 389 -18.01 10.91 3.87
N TYR A 390 -18.84 10.12 3.18
CA TYR A 390 -20.30 10.12 3.30
C TYR A 390 -20.85 8.70 3.52
N PRO A 391 -20.49 8.04 4.63
CA PRO A 391 -20.95 6.70 4.92
C PRO A 391 -22.47 6.68 5.19
N VAL A 392 -23.15 5.63 4.71
CA VAL A 392 -24.60 5.42 4.92
C VAL A 392 -24.96 5.47 6.40
N ASN A 393 -24.14 4.84 7.24
CA ASN A 393 -24.37 4.71 8.69
C ASN A 393 -23.89 5.93 9.49
N GLY A 394 -23.41 6.99 8.85
CA GLY A 394 -22.92 8.22 9.49
C GLY A 394 -21.53 8.12 10.14
N TRP A 395 -21.12 6.91 10.56
CA TRP A 395 -19.76 6.62 11.02
C TRP A 395 -19.02 5.84 9.94
N GLY A 396 -17.86 6.35 9.53
CA GLY A 396 -17.00 5.73 8.52
C GLY A 396 -15.57 5.62 9.03
N ASP A 397 -14.89 4.56 8.62
CA ASP A 397 -13.47 4.34 8.92
C ASP A 397 -12.62 5.45 8.26
N ASP A 398 -11.53 5.81 8.94
CA ASP A 398 -10.54 6.76 8.45
C ASP A 398 -9.58 6.14 7.42
N LYS A 399 -9.63 4.82 7.23
CA LYS A 399 -8.76 4.07 6.30
C LYS A 399 -8.68 4.67 4.89
N ASP A 400 -9.80 5.13 4.36
CA ASP A 400 -9.89 5.68 3.00
C ASP A 400 -9.86 7.22 2.97
N LYS A 401 -9.77 7.87 4.12
CA LYS A 401 -9.49 9.31 4.21
C LYS A 401 -7.99 9.52 4.06
N ILE A 402 -7.59 10.56 3.32
CA ILE A 402 -6.18 10.88 3.06
C ILE A 402 -5.79 12.11 3.87
N VAL A 403 -6.40 13.28 3.59
CA VAL A 403 -6.20 14.49 4.37
C VAL A 403 -7.49 15.29 4.50
N ARG A 404 -7.66 15.96 5.64
CA ARG A 404 -8.60 17.05 5.85
C ARG A 404 -7.80 18.31 6.17
N SER A 405 -8.01 19.40 5.45
CA SER A 405 -7.31 20.68 5.65
C SER A 405 -8.20 21.84 5.24
N ARG A 406 -7.61 23.03 5.07
CA ARG A 406 -8.28 24.22 4.55
C ARG A 406 -7.49 24.81 3.40
N ILE A 407 -8.22 25.32 2.41
CA ILE A 407 -7.64 25.92 1.22
C ILE A 407 -8.51 27.08 0.73
N GLY A 408 -7.90 28.11 0.16
CA GLY A 408 -8.62 29.18 -0.51
C GLY A 408 -7.82 30.47 -0.59
N GLU A 409 -8.51 31.59 -0.74
CA GLU A 409 -7.94 32.94 -0.66
C GLU A 409 -8.26 33.56 0.70
N ASN A 410 -7.24 34.12 1.34
CA ASN A 410 -7.36 34.96 2.51
C ASN A 410 -6.68 36.30 2.21
N ARG A 411 -7.44 37.41 2.27
CA ARG A 411 -6.99 38.76 1.88
C ARG A 411 -6.37 38.82 0.47
N GLY A 412 -6.92 38.05 -0.47
CA GLY A 412 -6.46 38.00 -1.86
C GLY A 412 -5.17 37.19 -2.08
N GLN A 413 -4.65 36.50 -1.06
CA GLN A 413 -3.51 35.61 -1.16
C GLN A 413 -3.93 34.15 -0.99
N PHE A 414 -3.26 33.25 -1.70
CA PHE A 414 -3.47 31.82 -1.53
C PHE A 414 -3.13 31.39 -0.10
N PHE A 415 -4.07 30.74 0.56
CA PHE A 415 -3.95 30.18 1.89
C PHE A 415 -3.99 28.65 1.81
N PHE A 416 -2.94 28.04 2.35
CA PHE A 416 -2.87 26.61 2.60
C PHE A 416 -1.76 26.33 3.62
N ASP A 417 -2.09 25.59 4.67
CA ASP A 417 -1.12 25.11 5.66
C ASP A 417 -1.20 23.58 5.75
N VAL A 418 -0.04 22.93 5.66
CA VAL A 418 0.09 21.47 5.77
C VAL A 418 -0.15 20.99 7.20
N GLN A 419 0.14 21.84 8.18
CA GLN A 419 -0.08 21.53 9.59
C GLN A 419 -1.55 21.73 10.01
N ASP A 420 -2.32 22.48 9.23
CA ASP A 420 -3.73 22.72 9.51
C ASP A 420 -4.59 21.51 9.11
N GLY A 421 -5.36 20.99 10.06
CA GLY A 421 -6.27 19.86 9.88
C GLY A 421 -5.69 18.50 10.30
N THR A 422 -5.98 17.45 9.55
CA THR A 422 -5.68 16.05 9.89
C THR A 422 -5.18 15.28 8.68
N ASN A 423 -3.94 14.80 8.76
CA ASN A 423 -3.34 13.93 7.75
C ASN A 423 -3.43 12.46 8.19
N TYR A 424 -4.44 11.76 7.65
CA TYR A 424 -4.71 10.36 7.98
C TYR A 424 -3.64 9.42 7.38
N ALA A 425 -3.14 9.73 6.18
CA ALA A 425 -2.08 8.96 5.54
C ALA A 425 -0.78 8.98 6.37
N ALA A 426 -0.36 10.17 6.82
CA ALA A 426 0.82 10.31 7.69
C ALA A 426 0.65 9.58 9.03
N ARG A 427 -0.54 9.65 9.65
CA ARG A 427 -0.83 8.93 10.90
C ARG A 427 -0.76 7.40 10.72
N ARG A 428 -1.29 6.86 9.63
CA ARG A 428 -1.21 5.42 9.32
C ARG A 428 0.24 4.98 9.13
N GLU A 429 1.03 5.75 8.40
CA GLU A 429 2.43 5.46 8.16
C GLU A 429 3.26 5.53 9.45
N GLU A 430 2.95 6.49 10.33
CA GLU A 430 3.58 6.58 11.64
C GLU A 430 3.22 5.38 12.53
N GLN A 431 1.96 4.93 12.51
CA GLN A 431 1.52 3.72 13.22
C GLN A 431 2.25 2.48 12.71
N ARG A 432 2.33 2.30 11.39
CA ARG A 432 3.08 1.20 10.76
C ARG A 432 4.54 1.17 11.22
N LYS A 433 5.24 2.32 11.16
CA LYS A 433 6.63 2.44 11.63
C LYS A 433 6.79 2.20 13.12
N ARG A 434 5.79 2.57 13.93
CA ARG A 434 5.79 2.27 15.38
C ARG A 434 5.61 0.77 15.63
N GLU A 435 4.70 0.12 14.92
CA GLU A 435 4.46 -1.32 15.03
C GLU A 435 5.67 -2.14 14.55
N GLU A 436 6.25 -1.80 13.40
CA GLU A 436 7.48 -2.42 12.89
C GLU A 436 8.61 -2.32 13.93
N ARG A 437 8.79 -1.15 14.54
CA ARG A 437 9.77 -0.98 15.62
C ARG A 437 9.44 -1.80 16.86
N ARG A 438 8.16 -1.90 17.27
CA ARG A 438 7.76 -2.75 18.40
C ARG A 438 8.06 -4.22 18.13
N VAL A 439 7.80 -4.71 16.92
CA VAL A 439 8.11 -6.08 16.51
C VAL A 439 9.63 -6.29 16.51
N GLN A 440 10.39 -5.34 15.97
CA GLN A 440 11.86 -5.41 15.95
C GLN A 440 12.44 -5.41 17.37
N GLU A 441 11.91 -4.59 18.28
CA GLU A 441 12.30 -4.56 19.69
C GLU A 441 12.00 -5.89 20.38
N GLN A 442 10.79 -6.43 20.19
CA GLN A 442 10.40 -7.73 20.75
C GLN A 442 11.32 -8.85 20.26
N GLN A 443 11.64 -8.88 18.97
CA GLN A 443 12.61 -9.84 18.41
C GLN A 443 13.99 -9.66 19.05
N ALA A 444 14.49 -8.43 19.16
CA ALA A 444 15.79 -8.18 19.78
C ALA A 444 15.83 -8.60 21.26
N GLN A 445 14.74 -8.40 22.01
CA GLN A 445 14.64 -8.86 23.40
C GLN A 445 14.67 -10.38 23.50
N VAL A 446 13.91 -11.09 22.66
CA VAL A 446 13.92 -12.55 22.59
C VAL A 446 15.31 -13.06 22.24
N HIS A 447 15.94 -12.52 21.19
CA HIS A 447 17.29 -12.94 20.77
C HIS A 447 18.38 -12.60 21.81
N THR A 448 18.18 -11.57 22.63
CA THR A 448 19.05 -11.29 23.78
C THR A 448 18.94 -12.38 24.85
N GLN A 449 17.71 -12.82 25.16
CA GLN A 449 17.49 -13.93 26.11
C GLN A 449 18.04 -15.25 25.58
N VAL A 450 17.89 -15.51 24.29
CA VAL A 450 18.45 -16.69 23.60
C VAL A 450 19.97 -16.72 23.74
N LEU A 451 20.66 -15.59 23.50
CA LEU A 451 22.11 -15.50 23.65
C LEU A 451 22.55 -15.72 25.10
N ALA A 452 21.85 -15.11 26.06
CA ALA A 452 22.14 -15.32 27.48
C ALA A 452 21.96 -16.80 27.87
N ARG A 453 20.91 -17.45 27.36
CA ARG A 453 20.63 -18.86 27.61
C ARG A 453 21.66 -19.77 26.92
N TYR A 454 22.08 -19.44 25.71
CA TYR A 454 23.16 -20.14 25.02
C TYR A 454 24.46 -20.13 25.84
N GLU A 455 24.87 -18.97 26.36
CA GLU A 455 26.08 -18.88 27.19
C GLU A 455 25.95 -19.68 28.49
N GLN A 456 24.76 -19.71 29.11
CA GLN A 456 24.49 -20.57 30.27
C GLN A 456 24.60 -22.06 29.93
N LEU A 457 23.99 -22.50 28.83
CA LEU A 457 24.07 -23.89 28.38
C LEU A 457 25.52 -24.26 28.11
N LYS A 458 26.25 -23.44 27.35
CA LYS A 458 27.67 -23.63 27.03
C LYS A 458 28.54 -23.75 28.29
N ALA A 459 28.30 -22.93 29.32
CA ALA A 459 29.01 -23.04 30.59
C ALA A 459 28.68 -24.34 31.34
N GLY A 460 27.40 -24.76 31.35
CA GLY A 460 26.95 -26.00 31.97
C GLY A 460 27.42 -27.27 31.26
N MET A 461 27.74 -27.20 29.97
CA MET A 461 28.26 -28.33 29.20
C MET A 461 29.58 -28.89 29.74
N LYS A 462 30.31 -28.13 30.57
CA LYS A 462 31.56 -28.58 31.20
C LYS A 462 31.38 -29.83 32.07
N GLU A 463 30.21 -30.02 32.66
CA GLU A 463 29.90 -31.23 33.46
C GLU A 463 29.64 -32.47 32.59
N PHE A 464 29.50 -32.28 31.28
CA PHE A 464 29.22 -33.33 30.29
C PHE A 464 30.42 -33.58 29.37
N GLU A 465 31.64 -33.26 29.81
CA GLU A 465 32.86 -33.45 29.02
C GLU A 465 32.97 -34.89 28.48
N GLY A 466 33.05 -35.03 27.15
CA GLY A 466 33.05 -36.31 26.44
C GLY A 466 31.68 -36.95 26.17
N ARG A 467 30.58 -36.32 26.57
CA ARG A 467 29.18 -36.73 26.30
C ARG A 467 28.27 -35.55 25.95
N GLU A 468 28.84 -34.47 25.44
CA GLU A 468 28.16 -33.21 25.17
C GLU A 468 27.01 -33.39 24.17
N THR A 469 27.27 -34.12 23.08
CA THR A 469 26.27 -34.43 22.05
C THR A 469 25.07 -35.18 22.64
N GLN A 470 25.30 -36.13 23.54
CA GLN A 470 24.21 -36.88 24.18
C GLN A 470 23.41 -35.98 25.13
N ALA A 471 24.07 -35.09 25.88
CA ALA A 471 23.40 -34.15 26.75
C ALA A 471 22.53 -33.16 25.96
N LEU A 472 23.06 -32.58 24.87
CA LEU A 472 22.30 -31.70 23.98
C LEU A 472 21.12 -32.42 23.32
N ALA A 473 21.32 -33.66 22.86
CA ALA A 473 20.26 -34.47 22.28
C ALA A 473 19.13 -34.72 23.29
N GLY A 474 19.49 -35.11 24.51
CA GLY A 474 18.53 -35.30 25.60
C GLY A 474 17.76 -34.01 25.92
N MET A 475 18.44 -32.86 25.97
CA MET A 475 17.79 -31.55 26.19
C MET A 475 16.86 -31.15 25.03
N ALA A 476 17.23 -31.49 23.79
CA ALA A 476 16.39 -31.31 22.60
C ALA A 476 15.19 -32.27 22.56
N GLY A 477 15.09 -33.22 23.49
CA GLY A 477 14.03 -34.23 23.54
C GLY A 477 14.26 -35.41 22.59
N ILE A 478 15.50 -35.62 22.16
CA ILE A 478 15.91 -36.81 21.43
C ILE A 478 16.32 -37.88 22.45
N GLN A 479 15.70 -39.05 22.36
CA GLN A 479 15.99 -40.18 23.23
C GLN A 479 17.40 -40.70 22.94
N VAL A 480 18.29 -40.62 23.93
CA VAL A 480 19.69 -41.12 23.87
C VAL A 480 20.03 -42.12 25.00
N ARG A 481 19.11 -42.31 25.94
CA ARG A 481 19.21 -43.26 27.05
C ARG A 481 17.82 -43.69 27.47
N PHE A 482 17.67 -44.86 28.08
CA PHE A 482 16.40 -45.27 28.71
C PHE A 482 16.51 -45.16 30.23
N ASP A 483 15.47 -44.64 30.89
CA ASP A 483 15.46 -44.48 32.35
C ASP A 483 15.48 -45.82 33.10
N SER A 484 14.92 -46.87 32.48
CA SER A 484 15.07 -48.25 32.93
C SER A 484 14.74 -49.24 31.81
N PRO A 485 15.22 -50.49 31.88
CA PRO A 485 14.77 -51.56 31.00
C PRO A 485 13.25 -51.81 31.07
N LEU A 486 12.60 -51.44 32.18
CA LEU A 486 11.16 -51.58 32.37
C LEU A 486 10.36 -50.55 31.57
N ALA A 487 10.94 -49.37 31.29
CA ALA A 487 10.29 -48.33 30.47
C ALA A 487 10.05 -48.82 29.04
N LEU A 488 10.93 -49.68 28.54
CA LEU A 488 10.77 -50.37 27.26
C LEU A 488 9.58 -51.35 27.35
N GLN A 489 9.28 -51.97 28.47
CA GLN A 489 8.17 -52.92 28.55
C GLN A 489 6.79 -52.24 28.66
N ASN A 490 6.73 -50.91 28.69
CA ASN A 490 5.49 -50.17 28.82
C ASN A 490 4.64 -50.25 27.52
N PRO A 491 3.44 -50.86 27.54
CA PRO A 491 2.57 -50.96 26.38
C PRO A 491 2.20 -49.59 25.79
N ASP A 492 2.10 -48.54 26.60
CA ASP A 492 1.76 -47.19 26.14
C ASP A 492 2.85 -46.55 25.26
N SER A 493 4.10 -47.03 25.36
CA SER A 493 5.21 -46.56 24.51
C SER A 493 5.07 -46.99 23.04
N SER A 494 4.22 -47.98 22.75
CA SER A 494 3.92 -48.39 21.37
C SER A 494 2.92 -47.47 20.67
N ARG A 495 2.18 -46.66 21.43
CA ARG A 495 1.12 -45.78 20.92
C ARG A 495 1.62 -44.41 20.49
N LYS A 496 2.87 -44.06 20.80
CA LYS A 496 3.44 -42.73 20.56
C LYS A 496 4.81 -42.85 19.92
N THR A 497 5.05 -42.05 18.89
CA THR A 497 6.39 -41.88 18.31
C THR A 497 7.18 -40.87 19.12
N ALA A 498 8.45 -41.17 19.41
CA ALA A 498 9.40 -40.25 20.01
C ALA A 498 10.64 -40.16 19.11
N SER A 499 11.25 -38.97 19.01
CA SER A 499 12.53 -38.82 18.32
C SER A 499 13.61 -39.55 19.11
N MET A 500 14.34 -40.47 18.47
CA MET A 500 15.40 -41.26 19.08
C MET A 500 16.65 -41.23 18.21
N MET A 501 17.81 -41.11 18.85
CA MET A 501 19.10 -41.26 18.20
C MET A 501 19.46 -42.73 18.16
N VAL A 502 19.86 -43.21 16.98
CA VAL A 502 20.11 -44.64 16.75
C VAL A 502 21.39 -44.81 15.97
N HIS A 503 22.18 -45.81 16.36
CA HIS A 503 23.34 -46.26 15.59
C HIS A 503 23.05 -47.65 15.04
N VAL A 504 23.09 -47.76 13.71
CA VAL A 504 22.82 -48.98 12.98
C VAL A 504 24.13 -49.72 12.75
N THR A 505 24.21 -50.97 13.19
CA THR A 505 25.42 -51.81 13.09
C THR A 505 25.33 -52.88 12.02
N GLY A 506 24.15 -53.16 11.50
CA GLY A 506 23.96 -54.17 10.46
C GLY A 506 22.49 -54.56 10.27
N LYS A 507 22.26 -55.62 9.50
CA LYS A 507 20.93 -56.18 9.24
C LYS A 507 20.97 -57.70 9.40
N ILE A 508 20.04 -58.26 10.17
CA ILE A 508 19.84 -59.69 10.35
C ILE A 508 18.40 -60.06 10.00
N GLY A 509 18.23 -60.79 8.89
CA GLY A 509 16.91 -61.14 8.36
C GLY A 509 16.07 -59.91 8.04
N ASP A 510 14.90 -59.81 8.66
CA ASP A 510 13.95 -58.70 8.49
C ASP A 510 14.20 -57.52 9.46
N TYR A 511 15.22 -57.62 10.33
CA TYR A 511 15.51 -56.61 11.35
C TYR A 511 16.84 -55.90 11.08
N VAL A 512 16.89 -54.61 11.39
CA VAL A 512 18.12 -53.82 11.43
C VAL A 512 18.64 -53.83 12.87
N GLU A 513 19.91 -54.17 13.04
CA GLU A 513 20.55 -54.20 14.36
C GLU A 513 21.01 -52.82 14.79
N ILE A 514 20.83 -52.53 16.08
CA ILE A 514 21.28 -51.29 16.70
C ILE A 514 22.01 -51.57 18.00
N ASP A 515 23.02 -50.77 18.30
CA ASP A 515 23.78 -50.82 19.56
C ASP A 515 23.54 -49.58 20.45
N PHE A 516 22.99 -48.50 19.89
CA PHE A 516 22.65 -47.26 20.58
C PHE A 516 21.16 -46.89 20.39
N PRO A 517 20.44 -46.42 21.43
CA PRO A 517 20.89 -46.11 22.80
C PRO A 517 21.01 -47.33 23.72
N ALA A 518 20.65 -48.51 23.23
CA ALA A 518 20.94 -49.82 23.80
C ALA A 518 20.90 -50.86 22.68
N HIS A 519 21.48 -52.04 22.91
CA HIS A 519 21.38 -53.17 21.99
C HIS A 519 19.90 -53.53 21.73
N GLY A 520 19.51 -53.54 20.46
CA GLY A 520 18.12 -53.68 20.05
C GLY A 520 17.96 -53.93 18.55
N ARG A 521 16.72 -53.88 18.09
CA ARG A 521 16.34 -54.04 16.70
C ARG A 521 15.47 -52.89 16.22
N LEU A 522 15.60 -52.52 14.95
CA LEU A 522 14.70 -51.65 14.23
C LEU A 522 13.94 -52.44 13.16
N VAL A 523 12.65 -52.15 13.05
CA VAL A 523 11.81 -52.49 11.90
C VAL A 523 11.64 -51.22 11.07
N SER A 524 12.08 -51.28 9.82
CA SER A 524 12.05 -50.18 8.87
C SER A 524 11.62 -50.70 7.51
N ASP A 525 10.74 -49.96 6.84
CA ASP A 525 10.30 -50.27 5.47
C ASP A 525 11.34 -49.83 4.42
N VAL A 526 12.40 -49.14 4.86
CA VAL A 526 13.52 -48.65 4.05
C VAL A 526 14.83 -49.28 4.50
N ASP A 527 15.69 -49.62 3.55
CA ASP A 527 17.03 -50.16 3.83
C ASP A 527 17.93 -49.07 4.45
N LEU A 528 18.31 -49.30 5.70
CA LEU A 528 19.22 -48.44 6.46
C LEU A 528 20.66 -48.93 6.28
N LYS A 529 21.59 -48.00 6.12
CA LYS A 529 23.03 -48.31 6.08
C LYS A 529 23.60 -48.29 7.50
N GLU A 530 24.79 -48.85 7.67
CA GLU A 530 25.55 -48.74 8.92
C GLU A 530 25.98 -47.28 9.13
N ALA A 531 25.23 -46.56 9.97
CA ALA A 531 25.46 -45.15 10.28
C ALA A 531 24.63 -44.70 11.50
N TRP A 532 24.86 -43.47 11.92
CA TRP A 532 24.06 -42.75 12.91
C TRP A 532 22.83 -42.11 12.27
N TYR A 533 21.71 -42.13 12.99
CA TYR A 533 20.44 -41.55 12.55
C TYR A 533 19.66 -40.93 13.72
N VAL A 534 18.76 -40.00 13.42
CA VAL A 534 17.70 -39.54 14.35
C VAL A 534 16.35 -39.80 13.69
N PHE A 535 15.52 -40.64 14.31
CA PHE A 535 14.21 -41.02 13.77
C PHE A 535 13.08 -40.86 14.77
N PRO A 536 11.85 -40.56 14.30
CA PRO A 536 10.66 -40.86 15.07
C PRO A 536 10.51 -42.38 15.14
N VAL A 537 10.59 -42.93 16.34
CA VAL A 537 10.41 -44.37 16.58
C VAL A 537 9.26 -44.60 17.54
N ALA A 538 8.55 -45.72 17.38
CA ALA A 538 7.66 -46.24 18.42
C ALA A 538 8.13 -47.62 18.84
N ASN A 539 7.91 -47.97 20.09
CA ASN A 539 8.27 -49.28 20.60
C ASN A 539 7.32 -50.36 20.07
N MET A 540 7.83 -51.51 19.67
CA MET A 540 7.01 -52.66 19.27
C MET A 540 6.89 -53.64 20.43
N THR A 541 5.70 -53.68 21.03
CA THR A 541 5.30 -54.71 22.02
C THR A 541 4.25 -55.64 21.40
N PRO A 542 4.32 -56.97 21.63
CA PRO A 542 5.31 -57.70 22.43
C PRO A 542 6.65 -57.95 21.70
N TYR A 543 7.73 -58.09 22.47
CA TYR A 543 9.08 -58.42 22.00
C TYR A 543 9.15 -59.85 21.46
N LEU A 544 9.18 -60.04 20.14
CA LEU A 544 9.32 -61.37 19.55
C LEU A 544 10.17 -61.34 18.27
N PRO A 545 11.05 -62.34 18.05
CA PRO A 545 11.37 -63.47 18.94
C PRO A 545 12.46 -63.15 19.97
N LEU A 546 12.42 -63.88 21.11
CA LEU A 546 13.46 -63.92 22.15
C LEU A 546 14.78 -64.42 21.54
N GLU A 547 15.88 -63.73 21.82
CA GLU A 547 17.24 -64.20 21.52
C GLU A 547 17.86 -64.71 22.83
N ASP A 548 18.32 -65.97 22.83
CA ASP A 548 18.91 -66.62 24.01
C ASP A 548 18.08 -66.50 25.30
N GLY A 549 16.75 -66.51 25.17
CA GLY A 549 15.81 -66.39 26.29
C GLY A 549 15.65 -64.97 26.85
N ARG A 550 16.21 -63.94 26.20
CA ARG A 550 16.06 -62.53 26.59
C ARG A 550 15.19 -61.77 25.59
N ALA A 551 14.36 -60.87 26.11
CA ALA A 551 13.59 -59.93 25.30
C ALA A 551 14.52 -58.83 24.78
N ILE A 552 14.67 -58.74 23.46
CA ILE A 552 15.44 -57.68 22.80
C ILE A 552 14.48 -56.56 22.39
N PRO A 553 14.78 -55.29 22.75
CA PRO A 553 13.92 -54.19 22.40
C PRO A 553 13.82 -54.03 20.89
N THR A 554 12.59 -53.97 20.38
CA THR A 554 12.31 -53.78 18.94
C THR A 554 11.55 -52.49 18.75
N PHE A 555 12.03 -51.62 17.87
CA PHE A 555 11.40 -50.33 17.58
C PHE A 555 10.99 -50.27 16.12
N ARG A 556 9.88 -49.60 15.82
CA ARG A 556 9.46 -49.30 14.46
C ARG A 556 9.84 -47.87 14.11
N VAL A 557 10.54 -47.72 12.99
CA VAL A 557 10.88 -46.41 12.42
C VAL A 557 9.67 -45.86 11.66
N TYR A 558 9.34 -44.60 11.93
CA TYR A 558 8.34 -43.84 11.18
C TYR A 558 9.05 -42.68 10.49
N SER A 559 9.63 -42.94 9.32
CA SER A 559 10.28 -41.89 8.50
C SER A 559 9.29 -41.33 7.47
N VAL A 560 9.38 -40.02 7.22
CA VAL A 560 8.71 -39.37 6.09
C VAL A 560 9.80 -39.02 5.06
N GLY A 561 9.91 -39.80 4.00
CA GLY A 561 10.95 -39.67 2.98
C GLY A 561 12.18 -40.54 3.23
N GLU A 562 13.19 -40.40 2.36
CA GLU A 562 14.42 -41.18 2.46
C GLU A 562 15.21 -40.86 3.74
N PRO A 563 15.58 -41.87 4.54
CA PRO A 563 16.32 -41.68 5.78
C PRO A 563 17.71 -41.10 5.52
N GLN A 564 17.98 -39.91 6.08
CA GLN A 564 19.29 -39.26 5.97
C GLN A 564 20.19 -39.67 7.13
N ALA A 565 21.32 -40.30 6.81
CA ALA A 565 22.37 -40.59 7.79
C ALA A 565 23.02 -39.30 8.29
N CYS A 566 23.33 -39.27 9.58
CA CYS A 566 24.12 -38.22 10.18
C CYS A 566 25.54 -38.23 9.62
N GLN A 567 26.14 -37.05 9.48
CA GLN A 567 27.48 -36.89 8.91
C GLN A 567 28.59 -37.14 9.94
N GLN A 568 28.26 -37.04 11.23
CA GLN A 568 29.19 -37.22 12.33
C GLN A 568 28.69 -38.27 13.32
N ASP A 569 29.62 -38.85 14.07
CA ASP A 569 29.30 -39.76 15.17
C ASP A 569 28.35 -39.10 16.17
N LEU A 570 27.46 -39.92 16.74
CA LEU A 570 26.41 -39.48 17.67
C LEU A 570 25.50 -38.39 17.09
N CYS A 571 25.41 -38.28 15.75
CA CYS A 571 24.68 -37.20 15.10
C CYS A 571 25.07 -35.81 15.59
N ALA A 572 26.36 -35.59 15.88
CA ALA A 572 26.86 -34.29 16.36
C ALA A 572 26.57 -33.15 15.36
N ASP A 573 26.39 -33.45 14.08
CA ASP A 573 25.97 -32.51 13.04
C ASP A 573 24.48 -32.11 13.10
N GLN A 574 23.62 -32.92 13.72
CA GLN A 574 22.17 -32.70 13.82
C GLN A 574 21.73 -32.23 15.22
N VAL A 575 22.57 -32.46 16.23
CA VAL A 575 22.28 -32.14 17.62
C VAL A 575 23.01 -30.86 18.01
N SER A 576 22.25 -29.78 18.15
CA SER A 576 22.82 -28.45 18.38
C SER A 576 22.17 -27.72 19.56
N PHE A 577 22.87 -26.70 20.06
CA PHE A 577 22.28 -25.71 20.98
C PHE A 577 21.01 -25.08 20.39
N GLY A 578 20.97 -24.89 19.06
CA GLY A 578 19.80 -24.38 18.35
C GLY A 578 18.56 -25.23 18.57
N ALA A 579 18.67 -26.57 18.50
CA ALA A 579 17.55 -27.47 18.74
C ALA A 579 17.00 -27.37 20.18
N VAL A 580 17.88 -27.22 21.18
CA VAL A 580 17.49 -27.01 22.58
C VAL A 580 16.79 -25.66 22.77
N LEU A 581 17.39 -24.59 22.22
CA LEU A 581 16.89 -23.23 22.34
C LEU A 581 15.57 -23.04 21.59
N ALA A 582 15.36 -23.71 20.45
CA ALA A 582 14.10 -23.66 19.71
C ALA A 582 12.90 -24.16 20.53
N LYS A 583 13.13 -25.10 21.45
CA LYS A 583 12.10 -25.62 22.36
C LYS A 583 11.79 -24.66 23.51
N GLU A 584 12.80 -23.96 24.02
CA GLU A 584 12.65 -22.98 25.11
C GLU A 584 12.10 -21.63 24.61
N PHE A 585 12.41 -21.26 23.37
CA PHE A 585 12.00 -20.00 22.74
C PHE A 585 11.17 -20.27 21.46
N PRO A 586 9.95 -20.79 21.60
CA PRO A 586 9.09 -21.05 20.45
C PRO A 586 8.75 -19.75 19.72
N GLY A 587 8.83 -19.76 18.38
CA GLY A 587 8.55 -18.59 17.54
C GLY A 587 9.71 -17.60 17.37
N ALA A 588 10.88 -17.87 17.97
CA ALA A 588 12.10 -17.07 17.77
C ALA A 588 12.83 -17.34 16.43
N GLY A 589 12.26 -18.19 15.56
CA GLY A 589 12.90 -18.55 14.28
C GLY A 589 14.20 -19.34 14.43
N ILE A 590 14.40 -20.00 15.58
CA ILE A 590 15.57 -20.82 15.89
C ILE A 590 15.31 -22.25 15.41
N ASP A 591 16.30 -22.86 14.78
CA ASP A 591 16.30 -24.26 14.37
C ASP A 591 17.64 -24.93 14.70
N PHE A 592 17.83 -26.17 14.23
CA PHE A 592 19.06 -26.93 14.48
C PHE A 592 20.31 -26.33 13.80
N ASN A 593 20.16 -25.46 12.79
CA ASN A 593 21.25 -24.76 12.11
C ASN A 593 21.58 -23.40 12.74
N TRP A 594 20.84 -23.00 13.78
CA TRP A 594 21.06 -21.72 14.43
C TRP A 594 22.47 -21.59 15.03
N THR A 595 23.06 -20.40 14.89
CA THR A 595 24.32 -20.00 15.54
C THR A 595 24.11 -18.71 16.35
N PRO A 596 24.96 -18.43 17.35
CA PRO A 596 24.90 -17.18 18.13
C PRO A 596 24.93 -15.93 17.26
N ASP A 597 25.65 -15.95 16.15
CA ASP A 597 25.75 -14.84 15.21
C ASP A 597 24.38 -14.45 14.63
N VAL A 598 23.50 -15.42 14.38
CA VAL A 598 22.13 -15.16 13.91
C VAL A 598 21.39 -14.30 14.94
N SER A 599 21.38 -14.69 16.21
CA SER A 599 20.74 -13.90 17.27
C SER A 599 21.42 -12.54 17.47
N GLN A 600 22.75 -12.48 17.32
CA GLN A 600 23.50 -11.23 17.45
C GLN A 600 23.14 -10.22 16.35
N GLN A 601 22.82 -10.67 15.14
CA GLN A 601 22.35 -9.81 14.05
C GLN A 601 21.05 -9.08 14.42
N TYR A 602 20.06 -9.76 15.01
CA TYR A 602 18.81 -9.13 15.46
C TYR A 602 19.05 -8.06 16.53
N VAL A 603 19.93 -8.35 17.49
CA VAL A 603 20.30 -7.39 18.55
C VAL A 603 21.03 -6.18 17.96
N ASN A 604 21.97 -6.41 17.03
CA ASN A 604 22.72 -5.34 16.40
C ASN A 604 21.85 -4.48 15.49
N ALA A 605 20.93 -5.08 14.73
CA ALA A 605 19.98 -4.37 13.87
C ALA A 605 19.05 -3.47 14.67
N TRP A 606 18.59 -3.91 15.85
CA TRP A 606 17.82 -3.06 16.76
C TRP A 606 18.67 -1.91 17.32
N LYS A 607 19.90 -2.19 17.79
CA LYS A 607 20.80 -1.16 18.31
C LYS A 607 21.11 -0.09 17.27
N SER A 608 21.42 -0.47 16.03
CA SER A 608 21.69 0.49 14.95
C SER A 608 20.45 1.31 14.60
N ALA A 609 19.27 0.69 14.51
CA ALA A 609 18.00 1.40 14.26
C ALA A 609 17.64 2.37 15.40
N SER A 610 17.92 1.99 16.65
CA SER A 610 17.69 2.85 17.83
C SER A 610 18.68 4.01 17.94
N ALA A 611 19.91 3.83 17.45
CA ALA A 611 20.96 4.84 17.50
C ALA A 611 20.77 5.98 16.48
N GLN A 612 20.10 5.71 15.34
CA GLN A 612 19.78 6.73 14.32
C GLN A 612 18.74 7.78 14.78
N ILE A 613 18.23 7.68 16.01
CA ILE A 613 17.21 8.55 16.59
C ILE A 613 17.84 9.62 17.50
N TRP A 614 19.14 9.49 17.85
CA TRP A 614 19.85 10.39 18.75
C TRP A 614 20.79 11.36 18.03
#